data_AF-A0AAU7W5W6-F1
#
_entry.id   AF-A0AAU7W5W6-F1
#
_cell.length_a   1.000
_cell.length_b   1.000
_cell.length_c   1.000
_cell.angle_alpha   90.00
_cell.angle_beta   90.00
_cell.angle_gamma   90.00
#
_symmetry.space_group_name_H-M   'P 1'
#
loop_
_entity.id
_entity.type
_entity.pdbx_description
1 polymer ?
#
loop_
_entity_poly.entity_id
_entity_poly.type
_entity_poly.pdbx_seq_one_letter_code
_entity_poly.pdbx_strand_id
1 'polypeptide(L)' 'MTDDTTAPDLRFLTSVSAEEAAAATAVLLAAMAEHTDTPTAATGDDRRWVRGAGALRAPLTAGPGRWASWGR' A
#
# COMPACT_ATOMS: atom_id res chain seq x y z
N MET A 1 -27.54 18.03 16.94
CA MET A 1 -26.28 17.34 17.28
C MET A 1 -25.66 17.00 15.94
N THR A 2 -24.97 17.96 15.33
CA THR A 2 -24.35 17.80 14.01
C THR A 2 -23.18 16.83 14.17
N ASP A 3 -23.21 15.71 13.46
CA ASP A 3 -22.07 14.83 13.28
C ASP A 3 -20.94 15.67 12.69
N ASP A 4 -20.05 16.13 13.55
CA ASP A 4 -18.78 16.71 13.16
C ASP A 4 -17.86 15.54 12.82
N THR A 5 -18.14 14.88 11.69
CA THR A 5 -17.25 13.89 11.07
C THR A 5 -15.97 14.65 10.78
N THR A 6 -15.05 14.62 11.74
CA THR A 6 -13.81 15.38 11.69
C THR A 6 -13.06 14.92 10.45
N ALA A 7 -13.02 15.79 9.43
CA ALA A 7 -12.34 15.47 8.20
C ALA A 7 -10.89 15.10 8.52
N PRO A 8 -10.34 14.04 7.92
CA PRO A 8 -8.95 13.65 8.16
C PRO A 8 -8.01 14.81 7.83
N ASP A 9 -7.07 15.09 8.74
CA ASP A 9 -6.03 16.10 8.54
C ASP A 9 -4.98 15.56 7.54
N LEU A 10 -5.25 15.77 6.25
CA LEU A 10 -4.39 15.34 5.15
C LEU A 10 -3.32 16.40 4.87
N ARG A 11 -2.06 15.96 4.81
CA ARG A 11 -0.91 16.82 4.51
C ARG A 11 -0.11 16.28 3.34
N PHE A 12 0.06 17.09 2.29
CA PHE A 12 0.92 16.78 1.17
C PHE A 12 2.37 17.18 1.49
N LEU A 13 3.31 16.22 1.39
CA LEU A 13 4.74 16.46 1.68
C LEU A 13 5.50 17.07 0.49
N THR A 14 4.89 17.09 -0.69
CA THR A 14 5.44 17.68 -1.91
C THR A 14 4.69 18.98 -2.25
N SER A 15 5.32 19.85 -3.04
CA SER A 15 4.62 21.01 -3.59
C SER A 15 3.55 20.56 -4.58
N VAL A 16 2.29 20.87 -4.26
CA VAL A 16 1.13 20.68 -5.13
C VAL A 16 0.33 21.98 -5.15
N SER A 17 -0.35 22.25 -6.26
CA SER A 17 -1.27 23.38 -6.33
C SER A 17 -2.48 23.16 -5.42
N ALA A 18 -3.17 24.26 -5.08
CA ALA A 18 -4.40 24.18 -4.28
C ALA A 18 -5.49 23.33 -4.96
N GLU A 19 -5.57 23.39 -6.29
CA GLU A 19 -6.52 22.61 -7.08
C GLU A 19 -6.21 21.11 -7.03
N GLU A 20 -4.94 20.73 -7.22
CA GLU A 20 -4.51 19.32 -7.11
C GLU A 20 -4.72 18.78 -5.70
N ALA A 21 -4.43 19.57 -4.66
CA ALA A 21 -4.66 19.20 -3.28
C ALA A 21 -6.14 18.94 -2.99
N ALA A 22 -7.04 19.79 -3.52
CA ALA A 22 -8.48 19.64 -3.37
C ALA A 22 -8.99 18.39 -4.11
N ALA A 23 -8.54 18.17 -5.34
CA ALA A 23 -8.92 16.99 -6.12
C ALA A 23 -8.47 15.68 -5.43
N ALA A 24 -7.21 15.62 -4.98
CA ALA A 24 -6.70 14.45 -4.27
C ALA A 24 -7.42 14.20 -2.94
N THR A 25 -7.75 15.26 -2.20
CA THR A 25 -8.53 15.16 -0.96
C THR A 25 -9.92 14.58 -1.22
N ALA A 26 -10.63 15.06 -2.25
CA ALA A 26 -11.94 14.55 -2.60
C ALA A 26 -11.91 13.06 -2.96
N VAL A 27 -10.91 12.62 -3.72
CA VAL A 27 -10.72 11.21 -4.07
C VAL A 27 -10.46 10.34 -2.83
N LEU A 28 -9.59 10.80 -1.93
CA LEU A 28 -9.26 10.06 -0.70
C LEU A 28 -10.47 9.93 0.23
N LEU A 29 -11.27 11.00 0.37
CA LEU A 29 -12.51 10.95 1.16
C LEU A 29 -13.54 10.00 0.56
N ALA A 30 -13.70 10.00 -0.76
CA ALA A 30 -14.60 9.08 -1.45
C ALA A 30 -14.16 7.62 -1.24
N ALA A 31 -12.86 7.32 -1.41
CA ALA A 31 -12.32 5.97 -1.19
C ALA A 31 -12.48 5.49 0.26
N MET A 32 -12.30 6.38 1.24
CA MET A 32 -12.53 6.06 2.66
C MET A 32 -13.99 5.74 2.97
N ALA A 33 -14.93 6.49 2.36
CA ALA A 33 -16.35 6.22 2.49
C ALA A 33 -16.71 4.83 1.91
N GLU A 34 -16.21 4.51 0.71
CA GLU A 34 -16.42 3.19 0.07
C GLU A 34 -15.83 2.03 0.87
N HIS A 35 -14.67 2.24 1.51
CA HIS A 35 -14.04 1.22 2.35
C HIS A 35 -14.80 0.94 3.66
N THR A 36 -15.61 1.88 4.16
CA THR A 36 -16.39 1.68 5.38
C THR A 36 -17.55 0.70 5.16
N ASP A 37 -18.08 0.63 3.93
CA ASP A 37 -19.17 -0.28 3.55
C ASP A 37 -18.72 -1.68 3.13
N THR A 38 -17.40 -1.88 2.95
CA THR A 38 -16.88 -3.18 2.52
C THR A 38 -16.45 -3.99 3.75
N PRO A 39 -17.08 -5.14 4.07
CA PRO A 39 -16.61 -5.99 5.15
C PRO A 39 -15.15 -6.39 4.87
N THR A 40 -14.25 -6.06 5.79
CA THR A 40 -12.84 -6.45 5.71
C THR A 40 -12.77 -7.95 5.52
N ALA A 41 -12.39 -8.40 4.31
CA ALA A 41 -12.04 -9.78 4.09
C ALA A 41 -10.91 -10.11 5.06
N ALA A 42 -11.12 -11.11 5.93
CA ALA A 42 -10.12 -11.54 6.89
C ALA A 42 -8.78 -11.74 6.15
N THR A 43 -7.75 -11.01 6.56
CA THR A 43 -6.41 -11.12 6.00
C THR A 43 -5.97 -12.57 6.18
N GLY A 44 -6.06 -13.36 5.11
CA GLY A 44 -5.63 -14.75 5.14
C GLY A 44 -4.16 -14.80 5.55
N ASP A 45 -3.81 -15.69 6.48
CA ASP A 45 -2.49 -15.80 7.12
C ASP A 45 -1.32 -15.66 6.11
N ASP A 46 -0.77 -14.44 6.02
CA ASP A 46 0.33 -14.08 5.11
C ASP A 46 1.63 -14.85 5.42
N ARG A 47 1.67 -15.58 6.55
CA ARG A 47 2.76 -16.46 6.96
C ARG A 47 3.06 -17.57 5.94
N ARG A 48 2.14 -17.89 5.02
CA ARG A 48 2.42 -18.83 3.92
C ARG A 48 3.59 -18.40 3.03
N TRP A 49 3.76 -17.09 2.81
CA TRP A 49 4.86 -16.55 2.00
C TRP A 49 6.17 -16.49 2.79
N VAL A 50 6.08 -16.22 4.09
CA VAL A 50 7.22 -16.15 5.00
C VAL A 50 7.92 -17.51 5.15
N ARG A 51 7.18 -18.62 5.11
CA ARG A 51 7.77 -19.97 5.17
C ARG A 51 8.65 -20.34 3.96
N GLY A 52 8.57 -19.61 2.85
CA GLY A 52 9.45 -19.80 1.69
C GLY A 52 10.85 -19.19 1.84
N ALA A 53 11.05 -18.25 2.79
CA ALA A 53 12.31 -17.52 2.94
C ALA A 53 13.46 -18.39 3.48
N GLY A 54 13.17 -19.53 4.10
CA GLY A 54 14.19 -20.46 4.62
C GLY A 54 14.99 -21.21 3.55
N ALA A 55 14.61 -21.11 2.27
CA ALA A 55 15.23 -21.86 1.18
C ALA A 55 16.22 -21.06 0.31
N LEU A 56 16.40 -19.75 0.55
CA LEU A 56 17.42 -18.97 -0.16
C LEU A 56 18.79 -19.16 0.52
N ARG A 57 19.45 -20.29 0.22
CA ARG A 57 20.78 -20.64 0.78
C ARG A 57 21.94 -19.77 0.26
N ALA A 58 21.68 -18.76 -0.56
CA ALA A 58 22.72 -17.87 -1.08
C ALA A 58 22.24 -16.42 -1.17
N PRO A 59 23.05 -15.44 -0.74
CA PRO A 59 22.73 -14.03 -0.93
C PRO A 59 22.70 -13.69 -2.43
N LEU A 60 21.56 -13.18 -2.90
CA LEU A 60 21.43 -12.68 -4.26
C LEU A 60 22.21 -11.36 -4.38
N THR A 61 23.25 -11.33 -5.21
CA THR A 61 24.00 -10.10 -5.49
C THR A 61 23.41 -9.42 -6.72
N ALA A 62 22.79 -8.25 -6.55
CA ALA A 62 22.26 -7.47 -7.67
C ALA A 62 23.38 -6.96 -8.58
N GLY A 63 23.22 -7.11 -9.89
CA GLY A 63 24.13 -6.55 -10.90
C GLY A 63 23.74 -6.95 -12.32
N PRO A 64 24.13 -6.17 -13.35
CA PRO A 64 23.89 -6.53 -14.75
C PRO A 64 24.46 -7.92 -15.05
N GLY A 65 23.65 -8.83 -15.59
CA GLY A 65 24.06 -10.20 -15.93
C GLY A 65 24.19 -11.17 -14.75
N ARG A 66 23.83 -10.79 -13.51
CA ARG A 66 23.95 -11.65 -12.32
C ARG A 66 22.73 -12.50 -11.99
N TRP A 67 21.73 -12.51 -12.86
CA TRP A 67 20.55 -13.37 -12.72
C TRP A 67 20.91 -14.75 -13.25
N ALA A 68 21.36 -15.64 -12.35
CA ALA A 68 21.51 -17.05 -12.70
C ALA A 68 20.12 -17.65 -12.89
N SER A 69 19.79 -18.09 -14.10
CA SER A 69 18.62 -18.94 -14.32
C SER A 69 18.84 -20.24 -13.55
N TRP A 70 17.89 -20.57 -12.67
CA TRP A 70 17.94 -21.81 -11.92
C TRP A 70 17.56 -22.95 -12.86
N GLY A 71 18.52 -23.81 -13.24
CA GLY A 71 18.25 -24.98 -14.07
C GLY A 71 19.46 -25.52 -14.85
N ARG A 72 20.23 -26.40 -14.22
CA ARG A 72 20.74 -27.62 -14.86
C ARG A 72 20.89 -28.72 -13.83
#